data_AF-A0A961LJA7-F1
#
_entry.id   AF-A0A961LJA7-F1
#
_cell.length_a   1.000
_cell.length_b   1.000
_cell.length_c   1.000
_cell.angle_alpha   90.00
_cell.angle_beta   90.00
_cell.angle_gamma   90.00
#
_symmetry.space_group_name_H-M   'P 1'
#
loop_
_entity.id
_entity.type
_entity.pdbx_description
1 polymer ?
#
loop_
_entity_poly.entity_id
_entity_poly.type
_entity_poly.pdbx_seq_one_letter_code
_entity_poly.pdbx_strand_id
1 'polypeptide(L)'
;LMMFGPHDSDSQHGDQSMKWKIKRFSNDELRQKFVDATVPQGEFIGLTFPDPDLKWNADKNGGKGGYDFGAIDWDEFWNVVKGNGPMNRDRIAARRKAWDEGAWVREAALAHAEKRRQRAQAAKIAAE
;
A
#
# COMPACT_ATOMS: atom_id res chain seq x y z
N LEU A 1 -2.75 8.12 -7.44
CA LEU A 1 -1.76 7.70 -8.45
C LEU A 1 -0.39 7.33 -7.87
N MET A 2 0.15 8.13 -6.94
CA MET A 2 1.44 7.88 -6.28
C MET A 2 1.54 6.57 -5.48
N MET A 3 0.41 5.96 -5.08
CA MET A 3 0.39 4.68 -4.35
C MET A 3 1.02 3.51 -5.10
N PHE A 4 1.07 3.55 -6.44
CA PHE A 4 1.69 2.51 -7.24
C PHE A 4 3.24 2.56 -7.19
N GLY A 5 3.81 3.58 -6.57
CA GLY A 5 5.25 3.78 -6.45
C GLY A 5 5.81 4.73 -7.50
N PRO A 6 7.15 4.92 -7.51
CA PRO A 6 7.85 5.79 -8.45
C PRO A 6 7.73 5.27 -9.88
N HIS A 7 8.12 6.11 -10.84
CA HIS A 7 8.28 5.72 -12.23
C HIS A 7 9.21 4.49 -12.34
N ASP A 8 8.99 3.66 -13.37
CA ASP A 8 9.74 2.41 -13.53
C ASP A 8 11.25 2.67 -13.65
N SER A 9 11.66 3.79 -14.26
CA SER A 9 13.06 4.22 -14.37
C SER A 9 13.75 4.47 -13.02
N ASP A 10 12.98 4.83 -12.00
CA ASP A 10 13.50 5.26 -10.70
C ASP A 10 13.29 4.18 -9.62
N SER A 11 12.73 3.03 -10.02
CA SER A 11 12.45 1.89 -9.15
C SER A 11 13.68 1.01 -8.96
N GLN A 12 14.51 1.32 -7.95
CA GLN A 12 15.75 0.59 -7.61
C GLN A 12 15.59 -0.93 -7.38
N HIS A 13 14.37 -1.42 -7.12
CA HIS A 13 14.07 -2.84 -6.89
C HIS A 13 13.21 -3.48 -7.99
N GLY A 14 12.96 -2.76 -9.10
CA GLY A 14 12.09 -3.22 -10.19
C GLY A 14 12.58 -4.51 -10.85
N ASP A 15 13.82 -4.51 -11.32
CA ASP A 15 14.38 -5.58 -12.15
C ASP A 15 14.47 -6.93 -11.42
N GLN A 16 14.91 -6.93 -10.16
CA GLN A 16 15.00 -8.16 -9.36
C GLN A 16 13.61 -8.70 -8.98
N SER A 17 12.68 -7.80 -8.62
CA SER A 17 11.32 -8.19 -8.25
C SER A 17 10.55 -8.77 -9.43
N MET A 18 10.76 -8.23 -10.64
CA MET A 18 10.16 -8.76 -11.88
C MET A 18 10.79 -10.11 -12.25
N LYS A 19 12.11 -10.25 -12.15
CA LYS A 19 12.83 -11.51 -12.46
C LYS A 19 12.39 -12.67 -11.57
N TRP A 20 12.12 -12.40 -10.29
CA TRP A 20 11.61 -13.40 -9.34
C TRP A 20 10.09 -13.53 -9.34
N LYS A 21 9.39 -12.83 -10.25
CA LYS A 21 7.91 -12.80 -10.34
C LYS A 21 7.21 -12.37 -9.04
N ILE A 22 7.90 -11.61 -8.20
CA ILE A 22 7.31 -10.93 -7.03
C ILE A 22 6.42 -9.78 -7.51
N LYS A 23 6.89 -9.03 -8.51
CA LYS A 23 6.06 -8.11 -9.32
C LYS A 23 5.75 -8.78 -10.65
N ARG A 24 4.48 -8.74 -11.07
CA ARG A 24 4.04 -9.26 -12.39
C ARG A 24 3.77 -8.17 -13.41
N PHE A 25 3.60 -6.94 -12.93
CA PHE A 25 3.36 -5.74 -13.70
C PHE A 25 4.24 -4.64 -13.11
N SER A 26 4.64 -3.70 -13.96
CA SER A 26 5.41 -2.54 -13.53
C SER A 26 4.54 -1.55 -12.75
N ASN A 27 5.17 -0.56 -12.10
CA ASN A 27 4.43 0.45 -11.35
C ASN A 27 3.59 1.30 -12.31
N ASP A 28 4.18 1.66 -13.45
CA ASP A 28 3.54 2.50 -14.47
C ASP A 28 2.43 1.74 -15.20
N GLU A 29 2.60 0.45 -15.49
CA GLU A 29 1.56 -0.41 -16.05
C GLU A 29 0.33 -0.51 -15.13
N LEU A 30 0.55 -0.72 -13.82
CA LEU A 30 -0.55 -0.78 -12.85
C LEU A 30 -1.23 0.58 -12.71
N ARG A 31 -0.46 1.66 -12.75
CA ARG A 31 -1.01 3.02 -12.70
C ARG A 31 -1.88 3.33 -13.92
N GLN A 32 -1.41 2.99 -15.12
CA GLN A 32 -2.17 3.19 -16.35
C GLN A 32 -3.48 2.40 -16.33
N LYS A 33 -3.43 1.11 -15.95
CA LYS A 33 -4.64 0.28 -15.82
C LYS A 33 -5.64 0.85 -14.81
N PHE A 34 -5.14 1.40 -13.71
CA PHE A 34 -5.99 2.05 -12.72
C PHE A 34 -6.69 3.28 -13.31
N VAL A 35 -5.97 4.18 -13.98
CA VAL A 35 -6.58 5.35 -14.62
C VAL A 35 -7.63 4.92 -15.65
N ASP A 36 -7.28 3.98 -16.53
CA ASP A 36 -8.18 3.49 -17.57
C ASP A 36 -9.47 2.88 -17.01
N ALA A 37 -9.39 2.22 -15.85
CA ALA A 37 -10.55 1.63 -15.18
C ALA A 37 -11.35 2.64 -14.35
N THR A 38 -10.68 3.59 -13.68
CA THR A 38 -11.30 4.49 -12.70
C THR A 38 -11.93 5.73 -13.32
N VAL A 39 -11.39 6.26 -14.43
CA VAL A 39 -11.96 7.45 -15.07
C VAL A 39 -13.41 7.22 -15.50
N PRO A 40 -13.77 6.13 -16.22
CA PRO A 40 -15.16 5.84 -16.57
C PRO A 40 -16.06 5.64 -15.36
N GLN A 41 -15.53 5.07 -14.26
CA GLN A 41 -16.30 4.91 -13.01
C GLN A 41 -16.63 6.27 -12.39
N GLY A 42 -15.68 7.21 -12.38
CA GLY A 42 -15.88 8.56 -11.88
C GLY A 42 -16.86 9.36 -12.72
N GLU A 43 -16.72 9.30 -14.05
CA GLU A 43 -17.66 9.94 -14.99
C GLU A 43 -19.08 9.38 -14.82
N PHE A 44 -19.22 8.07 -14.64
CA PHE A 44 -20.52 7.42 -14.41
C PHE A 44 -21.25 7.95 -13.17
N ILE A 45 -20.51 8.31 -12.11
CA ILE A 45 -21.08 8.90 -10.90
C ILE A 45 -21.06 10.44 -10.89
N GLY A 46 -20.71 11.07 -12.02
CA GLY A 46 -20.72 12.52 -12.19
C GLY A 46 -19.57 13.26 -11.51
N LEU A 47 -18.45 12.58 -11.24
CA LEU A 47 -17.23 13.22 -10.74
C LEU A 47 -16.42 13.86 -11.88
N THR A 48 -15.62 14.84 -11.50
CA THR A 48 -14.56 15.41 -12.35
C THR A 48 -13.21 15.09 -11.73
N PHE A 49 -12.18 15.01 -12.57
CA PHE A 49 -10.82 14.73 -12.14
C PHE A 49 -9.98 16.02 -12.17
N PRO A 50 -9.20 16.31 -11.13
CA PRO A 50 -8.38 17.52 -11.05
C PRO A 50 -7.07 17.34 -11.83
N ASP A 51 -7.18 17.05 -13.12
CA ASP A 51 -6.06 16.87 -14.04
C ASP A 51 -6.43 17.46 -15.41
N PRO A 52 -5.88 18.63 -15.79
CA PRO A 52 -6.21 19.30 -17.04
C PRO A 52 -5.70 18.55 -18.27
N ASP A 53 -4.69 17.68 -18.11
CA ASP A 53 -4.12 16.89 -19.19
C ASP A 53 -4.85 15.54 -19.37
N LEU A 54 -5.83 15.26 -18.51
CA LEU A 54 -6.62 14.03 -18.57
C LEU A 54 -7.48 14.00 -19.83
N LYS A 55 -7.19 13.08 -20.74
CA LYS A 55 -7.96 12.93 -21.99
C LYS A 55 -7.96 11.49 -22.49
N TRP A 56 -9.05 11.10 -23.12
CA TRP A 56 -9.11 9.85 -23.85
C TRP A 56 -8.20 9.89 -25.08
N ASN A 57 -7.42 8.82 -25.25
CA ASN A 57 -6.51 8.61 -26.37
C ASN A 57 -6.84 7.25 -27.01
N ALA A 58 -7.36 7.26 -28.24
CA ALA A 58 -7.79 6.04 -28.94
C ALA A 58 -6.60 5.14 -29.36
N ASP A 59 -5.42 5.70 -29.57
CA ASP A 59 -4.25 4.97 -30.08
C ASP A 59 -3.49 4.22 -28.97
N LYS A 60 -3.76 4.55 -27.69
CA LYS A 60 -3.16 3.88 -26.54
C LYS A 60 -3.48 2.39 -26.50
N ASN A 61 -2.64 1.64 -25.79
CA ASN A 61 -2.79 0.20 -25.56
C ASN A 61 -2.90 -0.62 -26.87
N GLY A 62 -2.24 -0.17 -27.94
CA GLY A 62 -2.27 -0.82 -29.25
C GLY A 62 -3.61 -0.63 -29.98
N GLY A 63 -4.19 0.57 -29.91
CA GLY A 63 -5.48 0.89 -30.54
C GLY A 63 -6.71 0.43 -29.75
N LYS A 64 -6.53 0.00 -28.50
CA LYS A 64 -7.64 -0.36 -27.60
C LYS A 64 -8.18 0.84 -26.83
N GLY A 65 -7.49 1.97 -26.91
CA GLY A 65 -7.79 3.17 -26.17
C GLY A 65 -7.28 3.15 -24.73
N GLY A 66 -7.10 4.34 -24.17
CA GLY A 66 -6.71 4.58 -22.79
C GLY A 66 -6.65 6.07 -22.50
N TYR A 67 -6.48 6.45 -21.24
CA TYR A 67 -6.40 7.85 -20.84
C TYR A 67 -4.94 8.32 -20.75
N ASP A 68 -4.64 9.46 -21.36
CA ASP A 68 -3.48 10.28 -21.01
C ASP A 68 -3.80 11.02 -19.72
N PHE A 69 -2.83 11.15 -18.82
CA PHE A 69 -2.93 11.88 -17.55
C PHE A 69 -1.66 12.70 -17.34
N GLY A 70 -1.77 13.79 -16.58
CA GLY A 70 -0.71 14.75 -16.33
C GLY A 70 0.47 14.20 -15.53
N ALA A 71 1.54 15.00 -15.46
CA ALA A 71 2.72 14.66 -14.68
C ALA A 71 2.40 14.55 -13.18
N ILE A 72 3.01 13.58 -12.51
CA ILE A 72 2.90 13.40 -11.07
C ILE A 72 3.95 14.29 -10.40
N ASP A 73 3.56 14.95 -9.30
CA ASP A 73 4.50 15.65 -8.42
C ASP A 73 5.37 14.64 -7.66
N TRP A 74 6.52 14.30 -8.26
CA TRP A 74 7.46 13.35 -7.67
C TRP A 74 8.22 13.92 -6.49
N ASP A 75 8.35 15.24 -6.38
CA ASP A 75 9.00 15.89 -5.23
C ASP A 75 8.11 15.75 -3.99
N GLU A 76 6.80 15.99 -4.12
CA GLU A 76 5.82 15.71 -3.07
C GLU A 76 5.85 14.24 -2.67
N PHE A 77 5.83 13.33 -3.65
CA PHE A 77 5.88 11.88 -3.40
C PHE A 77 7.06 11.50 -2.50
N TRP A 78 8.28 11.91 -2.88
CA TRP A 78 9.47 11.57 -2.11
C TRP A 78 9.50 12.25 -0.74
N ASN A 79 8.96 13.47 -0.62
CA ASN A 79 8.86 14.16 0.66
C ASN A 79 7.93 13.41 1.64
N VAL A 80 6.79 12.92 1.15
CA VAL A 80 5.85 12.10 1.93
C VAL A 80 6.49 10.77 2.34
N VAL A 81 7.17 10.08 1.41
CA VAL A 81 7.86 8.79 1.68
C VAL A 81 8.94 8.96 2.75
N LYS A 82 9.67 10.08 2.75
CA LYS A 82 10.70 10.41 3.75
C LYS A 82 10.13 10.79 5.12
N GLY A 83 8.81 10.82 5.29
CA GLY A 83 8.19 11.09 6.59
C GLY A 83 7.77 12.55 6.81
N ASN A 84 7.86 13.41 5.78
CA ASN A 84 7.54 14.83 5.88
C ASN A 84 6.17 15.19 5.27
N GLY A 85 5.32 14.19 5.02
CA GLY A 85 3.96 14.45 4.58
C GLY A 85 3.05 14.90 5.72
N PRO A 86 1.83 15.36 5.40
CA PRO A 86 0.96 16.08 6.34
C PRO A 86 0.63 15.30 7.62
N MET A 87 0.52 13.98 7.54
CA MET A 87 0.10 13.13 8.66
C MET A 87 1.17 12.15 9.13
N ASN A 88 2.37 12.13 8.56
CA ASN A 88 3.36 11.08 8.85
C ASN A 88 3.70 11.00 10.34
N ARG A 89 3.98 12.15 10.97
CA ARG A 89 4.26 12.24 12.40
C ARG A 89 3.10 11.70 13.24
N ASP A 90 1.88 12.13 12.93
CA ASP A 90 0.70 11.79 13.72
C ASP A 90 0.33 10.31 13.58
N ARG A 91 0.51 9.73 12.39
CA ARG A 91 0.32 8.28 12.14
C ARG A 91 1.30 7.44 12.97
N ILE A 92 2.58 7.82 12.99
CA ILE A 92 3.59 7.12 13.78
C ILE A 92 3.34 7.31 15.27
N ALA A 93 3.01 8.53 15.71
CA ALA A 93 2.67 8.80 17.10
C ALA A 93 1.46 7.98 17.58
N ALA A 94 0.39 7.93 16.80
CA ALA A 94 -0.78 7.11 17.11
C ALA A 94 -0.45 5.62 17.20
N ARG A 95 0.39 5.10 16.29
CA ARG A 95 0.82 3.69 16.32
C ARG A 95 1.70 3.38 17.52
N ARG A 96 2.65 4.26 17.84
CA ARG A 96 3.51 4.13 19.04
C ARG A 96 2.67 4.15 20.31
N LYS A 97 1.79 5.14 20.46
CA LYS A 97 0.88 5.23 21.59
C LYS A 97 0.06 3.96 21.78
N ALA A 98 -0.59 3.46 20.72
CA ALA A 98 -1.38 2.24 20.80
C ALA A 98 -0.53 1.00 21.16
N TRP A 99 0.72 0.96 20.70
CA TRP A 99 1.65 -0.11 21.07
C TRP A 99 2.05 0.00 22.54
N ASP A 100 2.46 1.17 23.00
CA ASP A 100 2.98 1.39 24.34
C ASP A 100 1.87 1.21 25.39
N GLU A 101 0.72 1.85 25.20
CA GLU A 101 -0.44 1.71 26.10
C GLU A 101 -1.06 0.31 26.06
N GLY A 102 -0.89 -0.41 24.94
CA GLY A 102 -1.33 -1.80 24.80
C GLY A 102 -0.37 -2.83 25.38
N ALA A 103 0.75 -2.44 26.00
CA ALA A 103 1.77 -3.36 26.51
C ALA A 103 1.20 -4.36 27.53
N TRP A 104 0.42 -3.86 28.49
CA TRP A 104 -0.17 -4.71 29.53
C TRP A 104 -1.11 -5.78 28.97
N VAL A 105 -1.81 -5.52 27.86
CA VAL A 105 -2.69 -6.50 27.20
C VAL A 105 -1.84 -7.63 26.61
N ARG A 106 -0.73 -7.29 25.95
CA ARG A 106 0.20 -8.29 25.39
C ARG A 106 0.82 -9.12 26.49
N GLU A 107 1.25 -8.49 27.58
CA GLU A 107 1.81 -9.18 28.75
C GLU A 107 0.78 -10.10 29.42
N ALA A 108 -0.45 -9.63 29.61
CA ALA A 108 -1.54 -10.43 30.16
C ALA A 108 -1.85 -11.65 29.28
N ALA A 109 -1.89 -11.48 27.95
CA ALA A 109 -2.11 -12.56 27.01
C ALA A 109 -0.99 -13.62 27.10
N LEU A 110 0.28 -13.19 27.15
CA LEU A 110 1.42 -14.08 27.29
C LEU A 110 1.39 -14.85 28.63
N ALA A 111 1.13 -14.16 29.74
CA ALA A 111 1.03 -14.78 31.05
C ALA A 111 -0.14 -15.77 31.14
N HIS A 112 -1.28 -15.45 30.52
CA HIS A 112 -2.43 -16.36 30.46
C HIS A 112 -2.11 -17.62 29.65
N ALA A 113 -1.51 -17.46 28.47
CA ALA A 113 -1.10 -18.57 27.61
C ALA A 113 -0.11 -19.49 28.34
N GLU A 114 0.84 -18.93 29.08
CA GLU A 114 1.81 -19.70 29.85
C GLU A 114 1.16 -20.53 30.97
N LYS A 115 0.25 -19.93 31.74
CA LYS A 115 -0.52 -20.65 32.77
C LYS A 115 -1.33 -21.81 32.19
N ARG A 116 -1.86 -21.66 30.97
CA ARG A 116 -2.59 -22.73 30.28
C ARG A 116 -1.67 -23.84 29.83
N ARG A 117 -0.50 -23.50 29.28
CA ARG A 117 0.52 -24.47 28.85
C ARG A 117 0.99 -25.33 30.02
N GLN A 118 1.31 -24.70 31.16
CA GLN A 118 1.73 -25.39 32.37
C GLN A 118 0.64 -26.33 32.92
N ARG A 119 -0.62 -25.88 32.93
CA ARG A 119 -1.76 -26.74 33.34
C ARG A 119 -1.93 -27.94 32.42
N ALA A 120 -1.83 -27.76 31.10
CA ALA A 120 -1.92 -28.86 30.15
C ALA A 120 -0.77 -29.87 30.33
N GLN A 121 0.45 -29.37 30.59
CA GLN A 121 1.61 -30.23 30.83
C GLN A 121 1.52 -30.98 32.15
N ALA A 122 1.06 -30.33 33.22
CA ALA A 122 0.81 -30.98 34.51
C ALA A 122 -0.28 -32.06 34.40
N ALA A 123 -1.37 -31.79 33.68
CA ALA A 123 -2.42 -32.77 33.43
C ALA A 123 -1.92 -33.98 32.63
N LYS A 124 -0.99 -33.77 31.67
CA LYS A 124 -0.36 -34.85 30.92
C LYS A 124 0.52 -35.72 31.82
N ILE A 125 1.38 -35.11 32.64
CA ILE A 125 2.25 -35.82 33.59
C ILE A 125 1.42 -36.63 34.59
N ALA A 126 0.30 -36.08 35.08
CA ALA A 126 -0.58 -36.79 36.02
C ALA A 126 -1.36 -37.96 35.39
N ALA A 127 -1.42 -38.05 34.06
CA ALA A 127 -2.09 -39.11 33.33
C ALA A 127 -1.14 -40.24 32.89
N GLU A 128 0.17 -40.05 33.03
CA GLU A 128 1.24 -41.05 32.81
C GLU A 128 1.54 -41.80 34.13
#